data_AF-A0A223D0R8-F1
#
_entry.id   AF-A0A223D0R8-F1
#
_cell.length_a   1.000
_cell.length_b   1.000
_cell.length_c   1.000
_cell.angle_alpha   90.00
_cell.angle_beta   90.00
_cell.angle_gamma   90.00
#
_symmetry.space_group_name_H-M   'P 1'
#
loop_
_entity.id
_entity.type
_entity.pdbx_description
1 polymer ?
#
loop_
_entity_poly.entity_id
_entity_poly.type
_entity_poly.pdbx_seq_one_letter_code
_entity_poly.pdbx_strand_id
1 'polypeptide(L)'
;MVKKCTGVILLVVILLAIGLMFAMANQKFAAGVALFTGAEQVLVAESEHGSTYLVRAEQGMEWIKAHLAEQGWAYTDQMGAELLFERADGQRLHASVRRWARYFQEVQIEIPEAVTSTGM
;
A
#
# COMPACT_ATOMS: atom_id res chain seq x y z
N MET A 1 33.16 -25.41 -12.07
CA MET A 1 32.76 -24.10 -11.49
C MET A 1 31.26 -23.90 -11.25
N VAL A 2 30.38 -24.89 -11.54
CA VAL A 2 28.91 -24.71 -11.48
C VAL A 2 28.29 -24.90 -10.08
N LYS A 3 28.89 -25.72 -9.20
CA LYS A 3 28.33 -26.06 -7.88
C LYS A 3 28.25 -24.91 -6.86
N LYS A 4 29.08 -23.87 -6.99
CA LYS A 4 29.09 -22.74 -6.04
C LYS A 4 27.93 -21.77 -6.26
N CYS A 5 27.40 -21.67 -7.48
CA CYS A 5 26.26 -20.79 -7.80
C CYS A 5 24.93 -21.37 -7.31
N THR A 6 24.79 -22.69 -7.28
CA THR A 6 23.54 -23.36 -6.85
C THR A 6 23.23 -23.11 -5.38
N GLY A 7 24.25 -23.08 -4.51
CA GLY A 7 24.07 -22.80 -3.08
C GLY A 7 23.67 -21.36 -2.80
N VAL A 8 24.20 -20.39 -3.56
CA VAL A 8 23.82 -18.97 -3.43
C VAL A 8 22.40 -18.75 -3.92
N ILE A 9 22.01 -19.36 -5.05
CA ILE A 9 20.65 -19.28 -5.57
C ILE A 9 19.65 -19.85 -4.56
N LEU A 10 19.96 -21.02 -3.97
CA LEU A 10 19.09 -21.63 -2.96
C LEU A 10 18.94 -20.74 -1.72
N LEU A 11 20.02 -20.11 -1.25
CA LEU A 11 19.98 -19.18 -0.12
C LEU A 11 19.10 -17.96 -0.42
N VAL A 12 19.24 -17.36 -1.61
CA VAL A 12 18.42 -16.22 -2.04
C VAL A 12 16.94 -16.60 -2.08
N VAL A 13 16.60 -17.78 -2.60
CA VAL A 13 15.21 -18.25 -2.64
C VAL A 13 14.64 -18.42 -1.22
N ILE A 14 15.42 -18.97 -0.29
CA ILE A 14 15.00 -19.13 1.12
C ILE A 14 14.75 -17.75 1.76
N LEU A 15 15.67 -16.79 1.56
CA LEU A 15 15.53 -15.45 2.10
C LEU A 15 14.29 -14.73 1.53
N LEU A 16 14.03 -14.87 0.22
CA LEU A 16 12.83 -14.33 -0.41
C LEU A 16 11.55 -14.97 0.15
N ALA A 17 11.55 -16.29 0.34
CA ALA A 17 10.40 -17.01 0.91
C ALA A 17 10.10 -16.57 2.35
N ILE A 18 11.14 -16.38 3.17
CA ILE A 18 11.00 -15.87 4.54
C ILE A 18 10.41 -14.45 4.53
N GLY A 19 10.94 -13.56 3.69
CA GLY A 19 10.41 -12.19 3.55
C GLY A 19 8.92 -12.19 3.17
N LEU A 20 8.52 -13.05 2.24
CA LEU A 20 7.13 -13.19 1.82
C LEU A 20 6.21 -13.66 2.96
N MET A 21 6.69 -14.61 3.78
CA MET A 21 5.94 -15.10 4.95
C MET A 21 5.73 -14.00 6.00
N PHE A 22 6.76 -13.17 6.26
CA PHE A 22 6.64 -12.05 7.19
C PHE A 22 5.65 -10.98 6.71
N ALA A 23 5.68 -10.64 5.42
CA ALA A 23 4.74 -9.68 4.83
C ALA A 23 3.28 -10.15 4.97
N MET A 24 3.00 -11.42 4.67
CA MET A 24 1.66 -12.00 4.83
C MET A 24 1.23 -12.13 6.29
N ALA A 25 2.16 -12.44 7.21
CA ALA A 25 1.87 -12.53 8.63
C ALA A 25 1.46 -11.17 9.20
N ASN A 26 2.13 -10.09 8.78
CA ASN A 26 1.84 -8.73 9.23
C ASN A 26 0.43 -8.28 8.82
N GLN A 27 0.03 -8.53 7.57
CA GLN A 27 -1.34 -8.25 7.10
C GLN A 27 -2.41 -9.02 7.87
N LYS A 28 -2.18 -10.32 8.12
CA LYS A 28 -3.12 -11.16 8.89
C LYS A 28 -3.23 -10.70 10.34
N PHE A 29 -2.11 -10.31 10.95
CA PHE A 29 -2.09 -9.76 12.29
C PHE A 29 -2.85 -8.44 12.37
N ALA A 30 -2.58 -7.50 11.44
CA ALA A 30 -3.29 -6.23 11.35
C ALA A 30 -4.81 -6.41 11.17
N ALA A 31 -5.24 -7.35 10.32
CA ALA A 31 -6.66 -7.70 10.19
C ALA A 31 -7.25 -8.27 11.49
N GLY A 32 -6.50 -9.11 12.21
CA GLY A 32 -6.89 -9.62 13.53
C GLY A 32 -7.06 -8.51 14.57
N VAL A 33 -6.13 -7.57 14.61
CA VAL A 33 -6.21 -6.37 15.47
C VAL A 33 -7.44 -5.54 15.11
N ALA A 34 -7.69 -5.26 13.83
CA ALA A 34 -8.85 -4.50 13.38
C ALA A 34 -10.18 -5.15 13.77
N LEU A 35 -10.27 -6.48 13.68
CA LEU A 35 -11.45 -7.23 14.11
C LEU A 35 -11.65 -7.16 15.63
N PHE A 36 -10.56 -7.24 16.40
CA PHE A 36 -10.61 -7.22 17.86
C PHE A 36 -10.94 -5.84 18.43
N THR A 37 -10.31 -4.79 17.90
CA THR A 37 -10.49 -3.41 18.39
C THR A 37 -11.70 -2.71 17.79
N GLY A 38 -12.27 -3.28 16.73
CA GLY A 38 -13.32 -2.62 15.96
C GLY A 38 -12.80 -1.51 15.05
N ALA A 39 -11.48 -1.34 14.91
CA ALA A 39 -10.90 -0.30 14.05
C ALA A 39 -11.43 -0.40 12.61
N GLU A 40 -11.71 0.76 12.02
CA GLU A 40 -12.17 0.86 10.63
C GLU A 40 -11.01 0.72 9.64
N GLN A 41 -9.81 1.15 10.06
CA GLN A 41 -8.57 1.09 9.33
C GLN A 41 -7.38 0.70 10.22
N VAL A 42 -6.39 0.03 9.64
CA VAL A 42 -5.10 -0.26 10.28
C VAL A 42 -3.97 -0.07 9.29
N LEU A 43 -2.94 0.68 9.68
CA LEU A 43 -1.70 0.81 8.92
C LEU A 43 -0.93 -0.52 8.96
N VAL A 44 -0.61 -1.07 7.79
CA VAL A 44 0.10 -2.34 7.64
C VAL A 44 1.57 -2.11 7.32
N ALA A 45 1.84 -1.16 6.45
CA ALA A 45 3.20 -0.86 6.02
C ALA A 45 3.32 0.63 5.72
N GLU A 46 4.46 1.20 6.06
CA GLU A 46 4.82 2.57 5.75
C GLU A 46 6.26 2.59 5.26
N SER A 47 6.50 3.34 4.19
CA SER A 47 7.79 3.47 3.54
C SER A 47 7.92 4.86 2.94
N GLU A 48 9.13 5.22 2.51
CA GLU A 48 9.37 6.48 1.80
C GLU A 48 8.57 6.59 0.48
N HIS A 49 8.18 5.46 -0.09
CA HIS A 49 7.41 5.40 -1.34
C HIS A 49 5.89 5.43 -1.14
N GLY A 50 5.42 5.31 0.10
CA GLY A 50 3.99 5.20 0.35
C GLY A 50 3.59 4.40 1.58
N SER A 51 2.28 4.30 1.75
CA SER A 51 1.64 3.65 2.89
C SER A 51 0.61 2.64 2.42
N THR A 52 0.50 1.51 3.14
CA THR A 52 -0.50 0.47 2.91
C THR A 52 -1.39 0.33 4.15
N TYR A 53 -2.70 0.41 3.93
CA TYR A 53 -3.72 0.26 4.96
C TYR A 53 -4.61 -0.94 4.67
N LEU A 54 -5.11 -1.57 5.73
CA LEU A 54 -6.29 -2.43 5.65
C LEU A 54 -7.48 -1.66 6.17
N VAL A 55 -8.54 -1.60 5.36
CA VAL A 55 -9.77 -0.85 5.65
C VAL A 55 -10.96 -1.80 5.51
N ARG A 56 -12.03 -1.58 6.26
CA ARG A 56 -13.27 -2.36 6.10
C ARG A 56 -13.78 -2.25 4.66
N ALA A 57 -14.18 -3.37 4.09
CA ALA A 57 -14.48 -3.48 2.67
C ALA A 57 -15.64 -2.58 2.18
N GLU A 58 -16.52 -2.17 3.08
CA GLU A 58 -17.65 -1.29 2.76
C GLU A 58 -17.24 0.19 2.73
N GLN A 59 -16.09 0.54 3.31
CA GLN A 59 -15.67 1.91 3.54
C GLN A 59 -14.39 2.31 2.79
N GLY A 60 -13.63 1.37 2.20
CA GLY A 60 -12.27 1.65 1.72
C GLY A 60 -12.17 2.80 0.72
N MET A 61 -13.14 2.92 -0.20
CA MET A 61 -13.20 3.98 -1.21
C MET A 61 -13.54 5.36 -0.62
N GLU A 62 -14.49 5.41 0.30
CA GLU A 62 -14.91 6.68 0.93
C GLU A 62 -13.85 7.15 1.92
N TRP A 63 -13.30 6.21 2.70
CA TRP A 63 -12.24 6.45 3.66
C TRP A 63 -11.00 7.06 2.99
N ILE A 64 -10.52 6.50 1.87
CA ILE A 64 -9.30 7.01 1.24
C ILE A 64 -9.49 8.42 0.68
N LYS A 65 -10.66 8.71 0.12
CA LYS A 65 -10.98 10.06 -0.39
C LYS A 65 -11.02 11.08 0.76
N ALA A 66 -11.64 10.73 1.88
CA ALA A 66 -11.68 11.59 3.05
C ALA A 66 -10.27 11.79 3.66
N HIS A 67 -9.54 10.70 3.85
CA HIS A 67 -8.20 10.71 4.44
C HIS A 67 -7.20 11.56 3.64
N LEU A 68 -7.25 11.48 2.30
CA LEU A 68 -6.40 12.29 1.43
C LEU A 68 -6.89 13.75 1.32
N ALA A 69 -8.20 13.99 1.38
CA ALA A 69 -8.75 15.35 1.43
C ALA A 69 -8.30 16.11 2.68
N GLU A 70 -8.22 15.46 3.84
CA GLU A 70 -7.67 16.04 5.08
C GLU A 70 -6.20 16.47 4.93
N GLN A 71 -5.45 15.83 4.03
CA GLN A 71 -4.05 16.14 3.73
C GLN A 71 -3.90 17.18 2.59
N GLY A 72 -5.03 17.66 2.05
CA GLY A 72 -5.07 18.68 0.99
C GLY A 72 -5.00 18.12 -0.43
N TRP A 73 -5.23 16.82 -0.61
CA TRP A 73 -5.36 16.20 -1.93
C TRP A 73 -6.81 16.22 -2.40
N ALA A 74 -7.05 16.65 -3.64
CA ALA A 74 -8.35 16.62 -4.27
C ALA A 74 -8.49 15.40 -5.18
N TYR A 75 -9.56 14.64 -5.02
CA TYR A 75 -9.87 13.52 -5.92
C TYR A 75 -10.15 14.05 -7.34
N THR A 76 -9.48 13.48 -8.34
CA THR A 76 -9.60 13.88 -9.75
C THR A 76 -10.34 12.83 -10.56
N ASP A 77 -9.90 11.57 -10.53
CA ASP A 77 -10.45 10.52 -11.40
C ASP A 77 -10.25 9.11 -10.82
N GLN A 78 -10.94 8.12 -11.40
CA GLN A 78 -10.79 6.71 -11.07
C GLN A 78 -10.56 5.87 -12.34
N MET A 79 -9.47 5.11 -12.35
CA MET A 79 -9.12 4.17 -13.41
C MET A 79 -9.12 2.74 -12.86
N GLY A 80 -10.28 2.07 -12.95
CA GLY A 80 -10.45 0.73 -12.41
C GLY A 80 -10.33 0.70 -10.89
N ALA A 81 -9.24 0.12 -10.39
CA ALA A 81 -8.91 0.04 -8.97
C ALA A 81 -8.02 1.19 -8.48
N GLU A 82 -7.51 2.01 -9.40
CA GLU A 82 -6.66 3.16 -9.09
C GLU A 82 -7.49 4.45 -9.02
N LEU A 83 -7.10 5.31 -8.10
CA LEU A 83 -7.67 6.60 -7.80
C LEU A 83 -6.58 7.64 -7.97
N LEU A 84 -6.90 8.68 -8.73
CA LEU A 84 -6.03 9.82 -8.92
C LEU A 84 -6.46 10.96 -8.00
N PHE A 85 -5.44 11.59 -7.43
CA PHE A 85 -5.57 12.77 -6.62
C PHE A 85 -4.59 13.83 -7.10
N GLU A 86 -4.98 15.10 -6.99
CA GLU A 86 -4.16 16.24 -7.36
C GLU A 86 -4.19 17.28 -6.24
N ARG A 87 -3.07 17.93 -5.99
CA ARG A 87 -2.94 18.99 -5.00
C ARG A 87 -2.75 20.33 -5.70
N ALA A 88 -3.04 21.44 -5.01
CA ALA A 88 -2.99 22.79 -5.59
C ALA A 88 -1.62 23.21 -6.14
N ASP A 89 -0.55 22.50 -5.76
CA ASP A 89 0.82 22.68 -6.27
C ASP A 89 1.09 21.91 -7.58
N GLY A 90 0.09 21.21 -8.13
CA GLY A 90 0.20 20.40 -9.34
C GLY A 90 0.79 19.01 -9.11
N GLN A 91 1.05 18.60 -7.86
CA GLN A 91 1.46 17.24 -7.55
C GLN A 91 0.30 16.27 -7.76
N ARG A 92 0.62 15.07 -8.25
CA ARG A 92 -0.34 13.98 -8.46
C ARG A 92 -0.01 12.81 -7.58
N LEU A 93 -1.02 12.24 -6.96
CA LEU A 93 -0.90 11.08 -6.09
C LEU A 93 -1.80 9.96 -6.61
N HIS A 94 -1.27 8.75 -6.56
CA HIS A 94 -1.97 7.55 -6.98
C HIS A 94 -2.30 6.74 -5.74
N ALA A 95 -3.55 6.31 -5.62
CA ALA A 95 -3.94 5.34 -4.60
C ALA A 95 -4.65 4.16 -5.26
N SER A 96 -4.41 2.94 -4.80
CA SER A 96 -5.11 1.76 -5.28
C SER A 96 -5.93 1.12 -4.18
N VAL A 97 -7.14 0.68 -4.52
CA VAL A 97 -8.03 -0.04 -3.61
C VAL A 97 -8.28 -1.43 -4.17
N ARG A 98 -7.80 -2.46 -3.47
CA ARG A 98 -7.99 -3.85 -3.87
C ARG A 98 -8.65 -4.67 -2.78
N ARG A 99 -9.45 -5.67 -3.17
CA ARG A 99 -10.01 -6.61 -2.22
C ARG A 99 -8.91 -7.52 -1.67
N TRP A 100 -8.73 -7.54 -0.35
CA TRP A 100 -7.76 -8.42 0.30
C TRP A 100 -8.43 -9.64 0.94
N ALA A 101 -9.53 -9.43 1.66
CA ALA A 101 -10.32 -10.50 2.25
C ALA A 101 -11.83 -10.22 2.12
N ARG A 102 -12.66 -11.11 2.68
CA ARG A 102 -14.11 -10.96 2.63
C ARG A 102 -14.58 -9.61 3.18
N TYR A 103 -13.97 -9.19 4.31
CA TYR A 103 -14.37 -8.02 5.10
C TYR A 103 -13.38 -6.84 5.02
N PHE A 104 -12.27 -7.01 4.33
CA PHE A 104 -11.21 -6.00 4.25
C PHE A 104 -10.78 -5.74 2.82
N GLN A 105 -10.56 -4.46 2.54
CA GLN A 105 -9.85 -3.96 1.37
C GLN A 105 -8.45 -3.50 1.80
N GLU A 106 -7.50 -3.66 0.91
CA GLU A 106 -6.18 -3.06 1.06
C GLU A 106 -6.17 -1.77 0.23
N VAL A 107 -5.72 -0.70 0.86
CA VAL A 107 -5.56 0.62 0.25
C VAL A 107 -4.07 0.93 0.25
N GLN A 108 -3.50 1.12 -0.94
CA GLN A 108 -2.12 1.56 -1.11
C GLN A 108 -2.11 3.01 -1.56
N ILE A 109 -1.30 3.83 -0.91
CA ILE A 109 -1.09 5.24 -1.24
C ILE A 109 0.35 5.36 -1.69
N GLU A 110 0.57 5.72 -2.95
CA GLU A 110 1.91 5.95 -3.50
C GLU A 110 2.21 7.44 -3.44
N ILE A 111 3.26 7.80 -2.69
CA ILE A 111 3.71 9.19 -2.62
C ILE A 111 4.42 9.49 -3.95
N PRO A 112 4.04 10.55 -4.68
CA PRO A 112 4.79 10.92 -5.87
C PRO A 112 6.25 11.16 -5.49
N GLU A 113 7.17 10.49 -6.17
CA GLU A 113 8.57 10.91 -6.16
C GLU A 113 8.57 12.39 -6.51
N ALA A 114 9.15 13.22 -5.63
CA ALA A 114 9.30 14.63 -5.92
C ALA A 114 9.90 14.72 -7.31
N VAL A 115 9.18 15.34 -8.25
CA VAL A 115 9.71 15.64 -9.58
C VAL A 115 10.91 16.53 -9.33
N THR A 116 12.07 15.91 -9.18
CA THR A 116 13.34 16.61 -9.19
C THR A 116 13.33 17.30 -10.54
N SER A 117 13.25 18.62 -10.48
CA SER A 117 13.27 19.50 -11.64
C SER A 117 14.52 19.17 -12.46
N THR A 118 14.41 18.21 -13.37
CA THR A 118 15.40 17.99 -14.40
C THR A 118 15.02 18.95 -15.51
N GLY A 119 15.30 20.22 -15.23
CA GLY A 119 14.86 21.35 -15.99
C GLY A 119 15.76 22.55 -15.74
N MET A 120 17.05 22.38 -16.07
CA MET A 120 17.85 23.34 -16.86
C MET A 120 19.26 22.80 -17.10
#